data_AF-K0PK21-F1
#
_entry.id   AF-K0PK21-F1
#
_cell.length_a   1.000
_cell.length_b   1.000
_cell.length_c   1.000
_cell.angle_alpha   90.00
_cell.angle_beta   90.00
_cell.angle_gamma   90.00
#
_symmetry.space_group_name_H-M   'P 1'
#
loop_
_entity.id
_entity.type
_entity.pdbx_description
1 polymer ?
#
loop_
_entity_poly.entity_id
_entity_poly.type
_entity_poly.pdbx_seq_one_letter_code
_entity_poly.pdbx_strand_id
1 'polypeptide(L)'
;MNELAKTESGVISATLLAPTRRQLLTATAAVGAVSLLPGTLRAAVTDDAIQPFRVNIADDQLDDLRQRILATRWPEKETVADQSQGVQLATMQTLARYWATDYDWRKGEAKLNAYPQFITKIDGLDIHFLHVRSKHEHALPLIVTHGWPGSVFEQLKIIEPLTDPTRAWRQRIGRVSCRDSIDGGLRFLWQANDHRLGS
;
A
#
# COMPACT_ATOMS: atom_id res chain seq x y z
N MET A 1 -45.97 -36.29 -43.58
CA MET A 1 -46.73 -35.57 -44.63
C MET A 1 -46.83 -34.12 -44.16
N ASN A 2 -46.05 -33.12 -44.59
CA ASN A 2 -45.06 -32.90 -45.67
C ASN A 2 -43.91 -32.08 -45.04
N GLU A 3 -42.61 -32.25 -45.34
CA GLU A 3 -41.90 -31.81 -46.56
C GLU A 3 -42.17 -30.32 -46.87
N LEU A 4 -41.23 -29.36 -46.88
CA LEU A 4 -39.83 -29.37 -47.33
C LEU A 4 -39.05 -28.25 -46.60
N ALA A 5 -37.90 -28.63 -46.01
CA ALA A 5 -36.86 -27.71 -45.61
C ALA A 5 -36.05 -27.28 -46.85
N LYS A 6 -35.89 -25.97 -47.06
CA LYS A 6 -34.89 -25.43 -48.00
C LYS A 6 -33.72 -24.87 -47.20
N THR A 7 -32.62 -25.60 -47.31
CA THR A 7 -31.25 -25.29 -46.96
C THR A 7 -30.72 -24.16 -47.83
N GLU A 8 -30.15 -23.10 -47.25
CA GLU A 8 -29.04 -22.36 -47.87
C GLU A 8 -28.05 -21.92 -46.77
N SER A 9 -26.94 -22.65 -46.70
CA SER A 9 -25.77 -22.33 -45.89
C SER A 9 -24.90 -21.32 -46.63
N GLY A 10 -24.93 -20.06 -46.20
CA GLY A 10 -23.98 -19.03 -46.64
C GLY A 10 -22.66 -19.19 -45.90
N VAL A 11 -21.73 -19.97 -46.46
CA VAL A 11 -20.35 -20.07 -45.98
C VAL A 11 -19.57 -18.88 -46.53
N ILE A 12 -19.15 -17.96 -45.66
CA ILE A 12 -18.23 -16.88 -46.01
C ILE A 12 -16.85 -17.52 -46.20
N SER A 13 -16.46 -17.72 -47.47
CA SER A 13 -15.10 -18.09 -47.85
C SER A 13 -14.13 -16.97 -47.46
N ALA A 14 -13.46 -17.13 -46.32
CA ALA A 14 -12.24 -16.40 -46.02
C ALA A 14 -11.11 -17.05 -46.82
N THR A 15 -10.80 -16.48 -47.99
CA THR A 15 -9.62 -16.86 -48.78
C THR A 15 -8.37 -16.50 -48.01
N LEU A 16 -7.86 -17.44 -47.22
CA LEU A 16 -6.55 -17.37 -46.60
C LEU A 16 -5.50 -17.47 -47.72
N LEU A 17 -4.92 -16.33 -48.10
CA LEU A 17 -3.70 -16.30 -48.91
C LEU A 17 -2.58 -16.99 -48.12
N ALA A 18 -2.24 -18.21 -48.52
CA ALA A 18 -1.08 -18.91 -48.00
C ALA A 18 0.20 -18.12 -48.36
N PRO A 19 1.07 -17.80 -47.38
CA PRO A 19 2.30 -17.08 -47.66
C PRO A 19 3.25 -17.94 -48.49
N THR A 20 3.81 -17.36 -49.55
CA THR A 20 4.74 -18.05 -50.45
C THR A 20 6.12 -18.19 -49.81
N ARG A 21 6.85 -19.24 -50.20
CA ARG A 21 8.17 -19.69 -49.68
C ARG A 21 9.28 -18.61 -49.66
N ARG A 22 9.06 -17.44 -50.26
CA ARG A 22 9.96 -16.27 -50.25
C ARG A 22 9.67 -15.24 -49.15
N GLN A 23 8.56 -15.34 -48.43
CA GLN A 23 8.22 -14.45 -47.30
C GLN A 23 8.62 -15.02 -45.92
N LEU A 24 9.35 -16.13 -45.89
CA LEU A 24 9.72 -16.85 -44.66
C LEU A 24 11.18 -16.62 -44.22
N LEU A 25 11.82 -15.53 -44.66
CA LEU A 25 13.24 -15.24 -44.37
C LEU A 25 13.52 -13.86 -43.75
N THR A 26 12.49 -13.15 -43.27
CA THR A 26 12.66 -11.83 -42.63
C THR A 26 11.80 -11.68 -41.38
N ALA A 27 12.05 -12.52 -40.36
CA ALA A 27 11.59 -12.25 -38.99
C ALA A 27 12.34 -13.05 -37.90
N THR A 28 13.63 -13.37 -38.07
CA THR A 28 14.43 -14.09 -37.06
C THR A 28 15.69 -13.32 -36.65
N ALA A 29 15.54 -12.04 -36.33
CA ALA A 29 16.65 -11.22 -35.83
C ALA A 29 16.28 -10.33 -34.62
N ALA A 30 15.19 -10.62 -33.90
CA ALA A 30 14.81 -9.85 -32.70
C ALA A 30 15.00 -10.60 -31.37
N VAL A 31 15.31 -11.90 -31.38
CA VAL A 31 15.45 -12.70 -30.13
C VAL A 31 16.90 -12.71 -29.59
N GLY A 32 17.90 -12.37 -30.41
CA GLY A 32 19.32 -12.38 -30.00
C GLY A 32 19.88 -11.04 -29.50
N ALA A 33 19.20 -9.92 -29.74
CA ALA A 33 19.74 -8.59 -29.43
C ALA A 33 19.55 -8.16 -27.96
N VAL A 34 18.70 -8.84 -27.18
CA VAL A 34 18.48 -8.53 -25.76
C VAL A 34 19.73 -8.84 -24.91
N SER A 35 20.51 -9.84 -25.29
CA SER A 35 21.72 -10.27 -24.57
C SER A 35 22.96 -9.40 -24.85
N LEU A 36 22.86 -8.45 -25.77
CA LEU A 36 23.94 -7.54 -26.17
C LEU A 36 23.71 -6.10 -25.69
N LEU A 37 22.67 -5.86 -24.89
CA LEU A 37 22.50 -4.59 -24.20
C LEU A 37 23.61 -4.47 -23.15
N PRO A 38 24.43 -3.39 -23.18
CA PRO A 38 25.38 -3.13 -22.10
C PRO A 38 24.62 -3.09 -20.76
N GLY A 39 25.22 -3.60 -19.68
CA GLY A 39 24.55 -3.72 -18.35
C GLY A 39 23.96 -2.41 -17.81
N THR A 40 24.37 -1.27 -18.36
CA THR A 40 23.80 0.06 -18.11
C THR A 40 22.36 0.24 -18.64
N LEU A 41 21.94 -0.50 -19.67
CA LEU A 41 20.54 -0.56 -20.14
C LEU A 41 19.67 -1.54 -19.34
N ARG A 42 20.28 -2.42 -18.52
CA ARG A 42 19.57 -3.22 -17.52
C ARG A 42 19.33 -2.45 -16.22
N ALA A 43 20.10 -1.38 -15.99
CA ALA A 43 19.99 -0.50 -14.82
C ALA A 43 18.91 0.61 -14.98
N ALA A 44 18.20 0.65 -16.10
CA ALA A 44 17.16 1.65 -16.38
C ALA A 44 15.79 1.02 -16.68
N VAL A 45 15.55 -0.23 -16.26
CA VAL A 45 14.18 -0.67 -15.99
C VAL A 45 13.89 -0.20 -14.57
N THR A 46 13.29 0.98 -14.45
CA THR A 46 12.62 1.35 -13.20
C THR A 46 11.60 0.24 -12.94
N ASP A 47 11.79 -0.51 -11.85
CA ASP A 47 10.81 -1.47 -11.40
C ASP A 47 9.64 -0.68 -10.79
N ASP A 48 8.84 -0.06 -11.66
CA ASP A 48 7.64 0.72 -11.33
C ASP A 48 6.45 -0.19 -10.99
N ALA A 49 6.72 -1.47 -10.74
CA ALA A 49 5.70 -2.44 -10.40
C ALA A 49 5.15 -2.16 -8.99
N ILE A 50 3.82 -2.09 -8.90
CA ILE A 50 3.11 -2.00 -7.63
C ILE A 50 3.04 -3.40 -7.02
N GLN A 51 3.72 -3.60 -5.90
CA GLN A 51 3.82 -4.89 -5.21
C GLN A 51 2.97 -4.91 -3.94
N PRO A 52 2.20 -5.98 -3.66
CA PRO A 52 1.53 -6.14 -2.37
C PRO A 52 2.55 -6.13 -1.22
N PHE A 53 2.20 -5.44 -0.14
CA PHE A 53 3.01 -5.37 1.06
C PHE A 53 2.23 -5.87 2.27
N ARG A 54 2.93 -6.53 3.19
CA ARG A 54 2.39 -6.95 4.48
C ARG A 54 3.43 -6.65 5.54
N VAL A 55 3.00 -5.97 6.61
CA VAL A 55 3.86 -5.71 7.76
C VAL A 55 4.11 -7.03 8.48
N ASN A 56 5.37 -7.37 8.68
CA ASN A 56 5.78 -8.53 9.45
C ASN A 56 7.10 -8.20 10.16
N ILE A 57 7.00 -7.90 11.45
CA ILE A 57 8.18 -7.67 12.31
C ILE A 57 8.54 -8.98 12.99
N ALA A 58 9.81 -9.36 12.92
CA ALA A 58 10.27 -10.61 13.52
C ALA A 58 10.27 -10.51 15.05
N ASP A 59 10.02 -11.63 15.73
CA ASP A 59 9.90 -11.66 17.20
C ASP A 59 11.20 -11.22 17.90
N ASP A 60 12.36 -11.55 17.32
CA ASP A 60 13.68 -11.15 17.82
C ASP A 60 13.87 -9.62 17.83
N GLN A 61 13.31 -8.91 16.85
CA GLN A 61 13.32 -7.45 16.83
C GLN A 61 12.43 -6.85 17.93
N LEU A 62 11.31 -7.51 18.25
CA LEU A 62 10.44 -7.10 19.36
C LEU A 62 11.09 -7.35 20.71
N ASP A 63 11.82 -8.45 20.84
CA ASP A 63 12.57 -8.78 22.05
C ASP A 63 13.77 -7.84 22.24
N ASP A 64 14.51 -7.52 21.17
CA ASP A 64 15.56 -6.50 21.20
C ASP A 64 15.01 -5.12 21.64
N LEU A 65 13.85 -4.72 21.11
CA LEU A 65 13.17 -3.49 21.54
C LEU A 65 12.88 -3.51 23.06
N ARG A 66 12.30 -4.59 23.58
CA ARG A 66 12.00 -4.71 25.02
C ARG A 66 13.28 -4.66 25.87
N GLN A 67 14.33 -5.35 25.44
CA GLN A 67 15.62 -5.33 26.14
C GLN A 67 16.21 -3.92 26.20
N ARG A 68 16.15 -3.16 25.11
CA ARG A 68 16.63 -1.76 25.08
C ARG A 68 15.84 -0.85 26.00
N ILE A 69 14.52 -1.01 26.04
CA ILE A 69 13.65 -0.25 26.95
C ILE A 69 14.01 -0.57 28.41
N LEU A 70 14.21 -1.84 28.76
CA LEU A 70 14.59 -2.26 30.12
C LEU A 70 16.00 -1.78 30.51
N ALA A 71 16.91 -1.67 29.54
CA ALA A 71 18.28 -1.17 29.75
C ALA A 71 18.39 0.37 29.76
N THR A 72 17.26 1.10 29.77
CA THR A 72 17.25 2.57 29.73
C THR A 72 18.01 3.16 30.92
N ARG A 73 18.99 4.03 30.63
CA ARG A 73 19.67 4.86 31.63
C ARG A 73 18.85 6.13 31.84
N TRP A 74 18.30 6.28 33.04
CA TRP A 74 17.44 7.41 33.37
C TRP A 74 18.24 8.66 33.76
N PRO A 75 17.79 9.87 33.37
CA PRO A 75 18.35 11.11 33.88
C PRO A 75 17.91 11.35 35.33
N GLU A 76 18.46 12.40 35.93
CA GLU A 76 17.96 12.94 37.19
C GLU A 76 16.54 13.49 37.02
N LYS A 77 15.82 13.62 38.14
CA LYS A 77 14.46 14.16 38.17
C LYS A 77 14.47 15.66 37.84
N GLU A 78 13.38 16.14 37.23
CA GLU A 78 13.16 17.55 36.92
C GLU A 78 13.23 18.44 38.17
N THR A 79 13.61 19.70 37.97
CA THR A 79 13.76 20.67 39.08
C THR A 79 12.44 21.37 39.46
N VAL A 80 11.41 21.24 38.62
CA VAL A 80 10.09 21.87 38.79
C VAL A 80 9.00 20.83 38.97
N ALA A 81 7.90 21.21 39.60
CA ALA A 81 6.76 20.31 39.85
C ALA A 81 5.76 20.24 38.68
N ASP A 82 5.83 21.15 37.71
CA ASP A 82 4.95 21.20 36.54
C ASP A 82 5.61 20.55 35.30
N GLN A 83 5.07 20.79 34.11
CA GLN A 83 5.57 20.26 32.82
C GLN A 83 6.27 21.33 31.97
N SER A 84 6.65 22.46 32.55
CA SER A 84 7.31 23.55 31.81
C SER A 84 8.67 23.16 31.22
N GLN A 85 9.31 22.12 31.76
CA GLN A 85 10.55 21.54 31.26
C GLN A 85 10.35 20.30 30.37
N GLY A 86 9.10 19.99 30.00
CA GLY A 86 8.76 18.81 29.20
C GLY A 86 8.06 17.71 30.00
N VAL A 87 8.11 16.48 29.46
CA VAL A 87 7.43 15.34 30.05
C VAL A 87 8.18 14.87 31.29
N GLN A 88 7.44 14.71 32.40
CA GLN A 88 8.01 14.28 33.69
C GLN A 88 8.58 12.84 33.66
N LEU A 89 9.65 12.62 34.41
CA LEU A 89 10.40 11.37 34.49
C LEU A 89 9.50 10.21 34.90
N ALA A 90 8.60 10.44 35.87
CA ALA A 90 7.65 9.43 36.33
C ALA A 90 6.69 8.98 35.20
N THR A 91 6.29 9.90 34.33
CA THR A 91 5.46 9.60 33.16
C THR A 91 6.24 8.76 32.14
N MET A 92 7.49 9.15 31.85
CA MET A 92 8.36 8.40 30.93
C MET A 92 8.68 6.99 31.43
N GLN A 93 8.96 6.83 32.73
CA GLN A 93 9.17 5.52 33.35
C GLN A 93 7.91 4.65 33.30
N THR A 94 6.73 5.25 33.50
CA THR A 94 5.46 4.53 33.39
C THR A 94 5.21 4.07 31.95
N LEU A 95 5.46 4.93 30.96
CA LEU A 95 5.33 4.59 29.54
C LEU A 95 6.31 3.49 29.13
N ALA A 96 7.58 3.61 29.52
CA ALA A 96 8.60 2.61 29.23
C ALA A 96 8.23 1.24 29.84
N ARG A 97 7.76 1.21 31.08
CA ARG A 97 7.28 -0.02 31.71
C ARG A 97 6.13 -0.65 30.92
N TYR A 98 5.12 0.15 30.56
CA TYR A 98 4.00 -0.35 29.76
C TYR A 98 4.45 -0.93 28.42
N TRP A 99 5.39 -0.28 27.72
CA TRP A 99 5.94 -0.80 26.46
C TRP A 99 6.76 -2.08 26.64
N ALA A 100 7.49 -2.21 27.75
CA ALA A 100 8.29 -3.40 28.02
C ALA A 100 7.45 -4.63 28.39
N THR A 101 6.32 -4.44 29.08
CA THR A 101 5.56 -5.55 29.69
C THR A 101 4.20 -5.81 29.07
N ASP A 102 3.43 -4.76 28.79
CA ASP A 102 1.98 -4.89 28.55
C ASP A 102 1.60 -4.57 27.10
N TYR A 103 2.43 -3.80 26.40
CA TYR A 103 2.16 -3.41 25.02
C TYR A 103 2.37 -4.59 24.06
N ASP A 104 1.32 -4.88 23.30
CA ASP A 104 1.30 -5.94 22.30
C ASP A 104 1.36 -5.35 20.89
N TRP A 105 2.56 -5.37 20.29
CA TRP A 105 2.79 -4.92 18.91
C TRP A 105 1.97 -5.69 17.87
N ARG A 106 1.64 -6.97 18.13
CA ARG A 106 0.88 -7.79 17.18
C ARG A 106 -0.52 -7.23 16.96
N LYS A 107 -1.09 -6.51 17.93
CA LYS A 107 -2.33 -5.74 17.73
C LYS A 107 -2.17 -4.59 16.74
N GLY A 108 -1.04 -3.89 16.76
CA GLY A 108 -0.71 -2.82 15.81
C GLY A 108 -0.51 -3.39 14.40
N GLU A 109 0.27 -4.46 14.29
CA GLU A 109 0.51 -5.16 13.03
C GLU A 109 -0.78 -5.70 12.40
N ALA A 110 -1.66 -6.31 13.20
CA ALA A 110 -2.97 -6.78 12.74
C ALA A 110 -3.85 -5.63 12.23
N LYS A 111 -3.82 -4.46 12.89
CA LYS A 111 -4.57 -3.27 12.44
C LYS A 111 -4.08 -2.75 11.10
N LEU A 112 -2.76 -2.70 10.86
CA LEU A 112 -2.21 -2.30 9.57
C LEU A 112 -2.58 -3.30 8.48
N ASN A 113 -2.36 -4.59 8.75
CA ASN A 113 -2.61 -5.67 7.80
C ASN A 113 -4.09 -5.95 7.53
N ALA A 114 -5.02 -5.29 8.23
CA ALA A 114 -6.43 -5.30 7.90
C ALA A 114 -6.75 -4.53 6.61
N TYR A 115 -5.81 -3.73 6.10
CA TYR A 115 -5.98 -2.94 4.87
C TYR A 115 -5.00 -3.40 3.78
N PRO A 116 -5.40 -3.33 2.49
CA PRO A 116 -4.48 -3.53 1.38
C PRO A 116 -3.35 -2.49 1.38
N GLN A 117 -2.13 -2.99 1.42
CA GLN A 117 -0.91 -2.18 1.41
C GLN A 117 -0.04 -2.57 0.23
N PHE A 118 0.72 -1.61 -0.27
CA PHE A 118 1.57 -1.77 -1.44
C PHE A 118 2.88 -1.02 -1.26
N ILE A 119 3.90 -1.46 -1.99
CA ILE A 119 5.15 -0.73 -2.20
C ILE A 119 5.37 -0.60 -3.71
N THR A 120 5.88 0.54 -4.15
CA THR A 120 6.34 0.76 -5.52
C THR A 120 7.63 1.56 -5.49
N LYS A 121 8.47 1.44 -6.51
CA LYS A 121 9.66 2.28 -6.66
C LYS A 121 9.31 3.58 -7.39
N ILE A 122 9.74 4.71 -6.88
CA ILE A 122 9.67 6.02 -7.55
C ILE A 122 11.03 6.69 -7.36
N ASP A 123 11.69 7.06 -8.46
CA ASP A 123 13.01 7.71 -8.45
C ASP A 123 14.06 6.97 -7.60
N GLY A 124 14.01 5.63 -7.60
CA GLY A 124 14.92 4.78 -6.85
C GLY A 124 14.57 4.55 -5.38
N LEU A 125 13.46 5.11 -4.89
CA LEU A 125 13.00 4.99 -3.52
C LEU A 125 11.76 4.09 -3.42
N ASP A 126 11.75 3.20 -2.43
CA ASP A 126 10.57 2.38 -2.14
C ASP A 126 9.52 3.23 -1.39
N ILE A 127 8.34 3.37 -2.00
CA ILE A 127 7.22 4.15 -1.49
C ILE A 127 6.14 3.19 -0.99
N HIS A 128 5.91 3.17 0.32
CA HIS A 128 4.79 2.46 0.94
C HIS A 128 3.50 3.27 0.86
N PHE A 129 2.39 2.59 0.59
CA PHE A 129 1.06 3.20 0.62
C PHE A 129 -0.08 2.21 0.85
N LEU A 130 -1.21 2.74 1.30
CA LEU A 130 -2.49 2.03 1.36
C LEU A 130 -3.34 2.45 0.16
N HIS A 131 -4.02 1.49 -0.48
CA HIS A 131 -4.99 1.81 -1.53
C HIS A 131 -6.29 1.08 -1.26
N VAL A 132 -7.32 1.84 -0.88
CA VAL A 132 -8.63 1.31 -0.50
C VAL A 132 -9.67 1.91 -1.42
N ARG A 133 -10.21 1.06 -2.30
CA ARG A 133 -11.20 1.48 -3.28
C ARG A 133 -12.57 1.61 -2.63
N SER A 134 -13.26 2.71 -2.92
CA SER A 134 -14.68 2.83 -2.62
C SER A 134 -15.47 1.84 -3.46
N LYS A 135 -16.64 1.43 -2.95
CA LYS A 135 -17.63 0.63 -3.67
C LYS A 135 -18.52 1.48 -4.59
N HIS A 136 -18.48 2.81 -4.45
CA HIS A 136 -19.27 3.74 -5.25
C HIS A 136 -18.58 3.99 -6.60
N GLU A 137 -19.35 3.88 -7.70
CA GLU A 137 -18.84 3.88 -9.08
C GLU A 137 -18.15 5.21 -9.47
N HIS A 138 -18.59 6.32 -8.90
CA HIS A 138 -18.09 7.67 -9.21
C HIS A 138 -17.30 8.28 -8.04
N ALA A 139 -16.70 7.44 -7.20
CA ALA A 139 -15.95 7.93 -6.05
C ALA A 139 -14.74 8.79 -6.48
N LEU A 140 -14.64 10.01 -5.95
CA LEU A 140 -13.58 10.97 -6.20
C LEU A 140 -12.25 10.47 -5.62
N PRO A 141 -11.20 10.31 -6.41
CA PRO A 141 -9.89 9.94 -5.87
C PRO A 141 -9.38 10.97 -4.86
N LEU A 142 -9.00 10.52 -3.65
CA LEU A 142 -8.45 11.37 -2.60
C LEU A 142 -7.09 10.84 -2.15
N ILE A 143 -6.10 11.72 -2.09
CA ILE A 143 -4.80 11.47 -1.50
C ILE A 143 -4.78 12.09 -0.10
N VAL A 144 -4.39 11.29 0.89
CA VAL A 144 -4.20 11.74 2.26
C VAL A 144 -2.77 11.42 2.67
N THR A 145 -2.09 12.43 3.18
CA THR A 145 -0.73 12.35 3.70
C THR A 145 -0.74 12.54 5.22
N HIS A 146 0.24 11.96 5.90
CA HIS A 146 0.54 12.26 7.29
C HIS A 146 1.66 13.31 7.38
N GLY A 147 1.75 13.99 8.51
CA GLY A 147 2.86 14.89 8.82
C GLY A 147 3.83 14.26 9.82
N TRP A 148 4.80 15.05 10.28
CA TRP A 148 5.65 14.67 11.41
C TRP A 148 5.02 15.14 12.74
N PRO A 149 5.07 14.35 13.84
CA PRO A 149 5.66 13.02 14.02
C PRO A 149 4.68 11.85 13.78
N GLY A 150 3.75 12.01 12.83
CA GLY A 150 2.68 11.05 12.52
C GLY A 150 3.12 9.89 11.63
N SER A 151 2.16 9.02 11.33
CA SER A 151 2.32 7.90 10.40
C SER A 151 0.96 7.44 9.87
N VAL A 152 0.94 6.48 8.94
CA VAL A 152 -0.27 5.88 8.36
C VAL A 152 -1.29 5.39 9.40
N PHE A 153 -0.86 5.12 10.64
CA PHE A 153 -1.76 4.73 11.74
C PHE A 153 -2.84 5.78 12.01
N GLU A 154 -2.54 7.06 11.83
CA GLU A 154 -3.49 8.16 12.09
C GLU A 154 -4.67 8.14 11.12
N GLN A 155 -4.43 7.67 9.89
CA GLN A 155 -5.43 7.63 8.83
C GLN A 155 -6.30 6.37 8.88
N LEU A 156 -5.92 5.31 9.59
CA LEU A 156 -6.71 4.07 9.63
C LEU A 156 -8.17 4.29 10.07
N LYS A 157 -8.41 5.26 10.96
CA LYS A 157 -9.74 5.59 11.47
C LYS A 157 -10.65 6.32 10.46
N ILE A 158 -10.08 6.93 9.42
CA ILE A 158 -10.84 7.68 8.41
C ILE A 158 -11.10 6.88 7.14
N ILE A 159 -10.43 5.74 6.95
CA ILE A 159 -10.57 4.91 5.73
C ILE A 159 -12.02 4.50 5.51
N GLU A 160 -12.67 3.87 6.49
CA GLU A 160 -14.04 3.38 6.32
C GLU A 160 -15.06 4.50 6.11
N PRO A 161 -15.05 5.60 6.91
CA PRO A 161 -15.92 6.74 6.67
C PRO A 161 -15.78 7.40 5.30
N LEU A 162 -14.58 7.39 4.71
CA LEU A 162 -14.32 8.01 3.41
C LEU A 162 -14.61 7.08 2.23
N THR A 163 -14.42 5.77 2.40
CA THR A 163 -14.62 4.78 1.32
C THR A 163 -16.02 4.18 1.26
N ASP A 164 -16.76 4.15 2.37
CA ASP A 164 -18.14 3.65 2.46
C ASP A 164 -18.97 4.54 3.41
N PRO A 165 -19.17 5.84 3.09
CA PRO A 165 -19.81 6.80 3.98
C PRO A 165 -21.24 6.38 4.34
N THR A 166 -21.98 5.76 3.41
CA THR A 166 -23.36 5.33 3.68
C THR A 166 -23.45 4.23 4.75
N ARG A 167 -22.43 3.36 4.86
CA ARG A 167 -22.34 2.35 5.93
C ARG A 167 -21.83 2.95 7.23
N ALA A 168 -20.82 3.82 7.17
CA ALA A 168 -20.21 4.47 8.32
C ALA A 168 -21.23 5.35 9.09
N TRP A 169 -21.95 6.21 8.36
CA TRP A 169 -22.90 7.15 8.98
C TRP A 169 -24.17 6.46 9.47
N ARG A 170 -24.63 5.39 8.80
CA ARG A 170 -25.80 4.61 9.22
C ARG A 170 -25.59 3.91 10.56
N GLN A 171 -24.35 3.55 10.92
CA GLN A 171 -24.02 2.96 12.22
C GLN A 171 -23.89 3.99 13.35
N ARG A 172 -23.70 5.28 13.01
CA ARG A 172 -23.42 6.35 13.98
C ARG A 172 -24.59 7.31 14.23
N ILE A 173 -25.48 7.46 13.25
CA ILE A 173 -26.62 8.38 13.32
C ILE A 173 -27.75 7.84 12.44
N GLY A 174 -28.94 7.67 13.01
CA GLY A 174 -30.11 7.15 12.30
C GLY A 174 -30.38 7.91 11.01
N ARG A 175 -30.31 7.19 9.88
CA ARG A 175 -30.81 7.52 8.53
C ARG A 175 -30.66 9.00 8.10
N VAL A 176 -29.42 9.47 7.93
CA VAL A 176 -29.15 10.65 7.09
C VAL A 176 -29.06 10.21 5.63
N SER A 177 -29.90 10.80 4.78
CA SER A 177 -29.82 10.63 3.32
C SER A 177 -28.60 11.38 2.80
N CYS A 178 -27.47 10.68 2.65
CA CYS A 178 -26.27 11.18 1.96
C CYS A 178 -26.60 11.41 0.48
N ARG A 179 -27.03 12.62 0.10
CA ARG A 179 -27.22 13.00 -1.31
C ARG A 179 -26.14 13.98 -1.80
N ASP A 180 -25.37 14.60 -0.89
CA ASP A 180 -24.32 15.57 -1.20
C ASP A 180 -22.94 15.22 -0.59
N SER A 181 -22.70 13.94 -0.25
CA SER A 181 -21.45 13.51 0.41
C SER A 181 -20.36 13.24 -0.62
N ILE A 182 -19.17 13.78 -0.40
CA ILE A 182 -17.95 13.47 -1.18
C ILE A 182 -17.66 11.97 -1.00
N ASP A 183 -18.14 11.14 -1.92
CA ASP A 183 -17.78 9.72 -1.99
C ASP A 183 -16.32 9.65 -2.44
N GLY A 184 -15.37 9.42 -1.52
CA GLY A 184 -13.94 9.45 -1.81
C GLY A 184 -13.36 8.06 -2.07
N GLY A 185 -12.78 7.83 -3.25
CA GLY A 185 -11.90 6.68 -3.49
C GLY A 185 -10.50 6.99 -2.95
N LEU A 186 -10.11 6.45 -1.80
CA LEU A 186 -8.83 6.80 -1.19
C LEU A 186 -7.64 6.09 -1.86
N ARG A 187 -6.72 6.87 -2.42
CA ARG A 187 -5.37 6.46 -2.81
C ARG A 187 -4.39 7.14 -1.86
N PHE A 188 -3.91 6.45 -0.83
CA PHE A 188 -2.87 7.02 0.02
C PHE A 188 -1.54 7.01 -0.75
N LEU A 189 -0.66 7.96 -0.46
CA LEU A 189 0.73 7.98 -0.92
C LEU A 189 1.60 8.62 0.17
N TRP A 190 2.85 8.11 0.32
CA TRP A 190 4.06 8.78 0.84
C TRP A 190 4.47 8.40 2.29
N GLN A 191 5.75 8.16 2.69
CA GLN A 191 7.08 8.63 2.24
C GLN A 191 8.14 7.50 2.14
N ALA A 192 9.15 7.73 1.29
CA ALA A 192 10.39 6.96 1.15
C ALA A 192 11.23 6.86 2.44
N ASN A 193 11.70 5.66 2.76
CA ASN A 193 12.73 5.46 3.79
C ASN A 193 14.12 5.61 3.12
N ASP A 194 14.83 6.71 3.36
CA ASP A 194 16.25 6.81 2.99
C ASP A 194 17.07 5.99 4.00
N HIS A 195 17.38 4.75 3.64
CA HIS A 195 18.37 3.95 4.37
C HIS A 195 19.78 4.34 3.93
N ARG A 196 20.23 5.55 4.30
CA ARG A 196 21.66 5.88 4.39
C ARG A 196 22.00 6.31 5.80
N LEU A 197 22.12 5.32 6.68
CA LEU A 197 22.91 5.45 7.91
C LEU A 197 24.26 4.76 7.68
N GLY A 198 25.33 5.55 7.66
CA GLY A 198 26.68 5.12 8.02
C GLY A 198 27.56 4.60 6.88
N SER A 199 28.41 5.48 6.35
CA SER A 199 29.81 5.17 6.04
C SER A 199 30.69 5.75 7.13
#